data_AF-A0A7J5ZRI2-F1
#
_entry.id   AF-A0A7J5ZRI2-F1
#
_cell.length_a   1.000
_cell.length_b   1.000
_cell.length_c   1.000
_cell.angle_alpha   90.00
_cell.angle_beta   90.00
_cell.angle_gamma   90.00
#
_symmetry.space_group_name_H-M   'P 1'
#
loop_
_entity.id
_entity.type
_entity.pdbx_description
1 polymer ?
#
loop_
_entity_poly.entity_id
_entity_poly.type
_entity_poly.pdbx_seq_one_letter_code
_entity_poly.pdbx_strand_id
1 'polypeptide(L)'
;MMKVVNTLSDVFDSMQKEPGSMKVFLKADLQRAPVRSGIRSRGCSSGEGRPRDCSDIYASGQHEDGIYSIFPIHFPAGFQVYCDMSTEGGGWTVFQRREDGSVNFYREWAAYQEGFGKITGEHWLGLKRIHALTIQANYELRIDLEDFENSTSFAQYGSFGVGLFSVDADEDGYPLSIAEYSGTAGDSLLKHNGMKFTTKE
;
A
#
# COMPACT_ATOMS: atom_id res chain seq x y z
N MET A 1 16.25 -3.15 29.46
CA MET A 1 15.14 -2.20 29.67
C MET A 1 14.99 -1.47 28.33
N MET A 2 13.99 -1.69 27.46
CA MET A 2 12.63 -2.20 27.55
C MET A 2 12.31 -2.92 26.20
N LYS A 3 11.67 -4.09 26.23
CA LYS A 3 11.11 -4.81 25.07
C LYS A 3 9.58 -4.73 25.20
N VAL A 4 8.86 -4.57 24.08
CA VAL A 4 7.43 -4.91 24.02
C VAL A 4 7.27 -5.94 22.90
N VAL A 5 6.87 -7.13 23.31
CA VAL A 5 6.50 -8.26 22.46
C VAL A 5 5.01 -8.44 22.69
N ASN A 6 4.20 -8.54 21.64
CA ASN A 6 2.84 -9.03 21.79
C ASN A 6 2.75 -10.40 21.14
N THR A 7 2.84 -11.42 21.99
CA THR A 7 2.64 -12.83 21.65
C THR A 7 1.15 -13.13 21.64
N LEU A 8 0.65 -13.65 20.52
CA LEU A 8 -0.65 -14.31 20.41
C LEU A 8 -0.53 -15.72 21.01
N SER A 9 -1.20 -15.95 22.13
CA SER A 9 -1.62 -17.28 22.57
C SER A 9 -2.83 -17.13 23.48
N ASP A 10 -3.84 -17.94 23.22
CA ASP A 10 -5.05 -18.20 24.03
C ASP A 10 -6.36 -17.59 23.56
N VAL A 11 -6.79 -17.90 22.33
CA VAL A 11 -8.23 -18.01 22.01
C VAL A 11 -8.50 -19.16 21.01
N PHE A 12 -8.47 -20.39 21.51
CA PHE A 12 -9.26 -21.56 21.08
C PHE A 12 -9.37 -22.39 22.38
N ASP A 13 -10.52 -22.77 22.91
CA ASP A 13 -11.54 -23.55 22.24
C ASP A 13 -12.86 -23.54 23.05
N SER A 14 -13.93 -23.80 22.33
CA SER A 14 -15.32 -23.85 22.74
C SER A 14 -15.59 -24.93 23.80
N MET A 15 -16.53 -24.63 24.69
CA MET A 15 -17.27 -25.62 25.46
C MET A 15 -17.95 -26.64 24.54
N GLN A 16 -17.89 -27.93 24.87
CA GLN A 16 -19.09 -28.77 25.00
C GLN A 16 -18.80 -30.14 25.64
N LYS A 17 -19.72 -30.51 26.53
CA LYS A 17 -19.83 -31.77 27.27
C LYS A 17 -21.09 -32.47 26.74
N GLU A 18 -20.95 -33.69 26.24
CA GLU A 18 -22.00 -34.68 25.92
C GLU A 18 -22.76 -35.14 27.20
N PRO A 19 -23.90 -35.88 27.18
CA PRO A 19 -24.43 -36.72 26.08
C PRO A 19 -25.97 -36.77 25.84
N GLY A 20 -26.36 -37.31 24.67
CA GLY A 20 -27.35 -38.41 24.59
C GLY A 20 -28.82 -38.15 24.23
N SER A 21 -29.26 -38.79 23.12
CA SER A 21 -30.52 -39.57 22.94
C SER A 21 -31.37 -39.19 21.71
N MET A 22 -31.56 -40.17 20.83
CA MET A 22 -32.39 -40.16 19.63
C MET A 22 -33.89 -40.09 19.94
N LYS A 23 -34.65 -39.35 19.10
CA LYS A 23 -35.97 -39.77 18.55
C LYS A 23 -36.39 -38.88 17.39
N VAL A 24 -36.81 -39.52 16.31
CA VAL A 24 -37.42 -38.95 15.08
C VAL A 24 -38.92 -38.77 15.32
N PHE A 25 -39.52 -37.67 14.85
CA PHE A 25 -40.93 -37.63 14.43
C PHE A 25 -41.18 -36.57 13.35
N LEU A 26 -42.02 -36.94 12.39
CA LEU A 26 -42.36 -36.27 11.12
C LEU A 26 -43.55 -35.29 11.24
N LYS A 27 -43.72 -34.50 10.16
CA LYS A 27 -44.88 -33.68 9.70
C LYS A 27 -44.95 -32.27 10.28
N ALA A 28 -45.49 -31.24 9.62
CA ALA A 28 -45.81 -30.87 8.24
C ALA A 28 -46.27 -29.38 8.30
N ASP A 29 -46.52 -28.78 7.12
CA ASP A 29 -47.39 -27.62 6.87
C ASP A 29 -46.87 -26.16 7.03
N LEU A 30 -46.59 -25.55 5.86
CA LEU A 30 -47.25 -24.37 5.30
C LEU A 30 -47.60 -23.18 6.22
N GLN A 31 -46.86 -22.06 6.11
CA GLN A 31 -47.34 -20.76 5.56
C GLN A 31 -46.44 -19.55 5.87
N ARG A 32 -46.37 -18.65 4.87
CA ARG A 32 -46.04 -17.20 4.88
C ARG A 32 -44.61 -16.74 5.20
N ALA A 33 -43.94 -16.25 4.15
CA ALA A 33 -42.77 -15.38 4.24
C ALA A 33 -43.15 -13.98 4.77
N PRO A 34 -42.40 -13.40 5.73
CA PRO A 34 -42.43 -11.98 5.99
C PRO A 34 -41.25 -11.25 5.32
N VAL A 35 -41.54 -10.02 4.97
CA VAL A 35 -40.77 -9.02 4.22
C VAL A 35 -39.39 -8.75 4.84
N ARG A 36 -38.37 -8.62 3.97
CA ARG A 36 -37.00 -8.16 4.30
C ARG A 36 -37.04 -6.82 5.04
N SER A 37 -36.66 -6.82 6.32
CA SER A 37 -36.31 -5.62 7.06
C SER A 37 -34.86 -5.72 7.53
N GLY A 38 -34.00 -4.85 6.97
CA GLY A 38 -32.74 -4.41 7.57
C GLY A 38 -31.61 -5.45 7.65
N ILE A 39 -30.79 -5.54 6.59
CA ILE A 39 -29.39 -5.92 6.78
C ILE A 39 -28.76 -4.81 7.62
N ARG A 40 -28.55 -5.08 8.90
CA ARG A 40 -27.68 -4.28 9.75
C ARG A 40 -26.28 -4.42 9.15
N SER A 41 -25.81 -3.36 8.51
CA SER A 41 -24.39 -3.19 8.24
C SER A 41 -23.66 -3.44 9.55
N ARG A 42 -22.81 -4.48 9.57
CA ARG A 42 -21.80 -4.60 10.62
C ARG A 42 -20.89 -3.39 10.45
N GLY A 43 -21.19 -2.34 11.22
CA GLY A 43 -20.31 -1.20 11.34
C GLY A 43 -18.99 -1.68 11.91
N CYS A 44 -17.90 -1.41 11.19
CA CYS A 44 -16.58 -1.44 11.77
C CYS A 44 -16.44 -0.18 12.63
N SER A 45 -16.30 -0.39 13.95
CA SER A 45 -15.98 0.69 14.88
C SER A 45 -14.48 0.62 15.21
N SER A 46 -13.67 1.43 14.53
CA SER A 46 -12.47 2.08 15.08
C SER A 46 -11.69 2.86 14.00
N GLY A 47 -11.84 4.19 13.99
CA GLY A 47 -10.96 5.14 13.30
C GLY A 47 -11.59 5.86 12.10
N GLU A 48 -12.39 6.89 12.34
CA GLU A 48 -12.81 7.86 11.31
C GLU A 48 -11.60 8.70 10.83
N GLY A 49 -10.79 8.12 9.96
CA GLY A 49 -9.71 8.80 9.27
C GLY A 49 -9.72 8.39 7.80
N ARG A 50 -9.55 9.37 6.90
CA ARG A 50 -9.29 9.09 5.49
C ARG A 50 -7.90 8.41 5.42
N PRO A 51 -7.75 7.25 4.75
CA PRO A 51 -6.47 6.52 4.74
C PRO A 51 -5.39 7.36 4.09
N ARG A 52 -4.23 7.49 4.72
CA ARG A 52 -3.14 8.36 4.24
C ARG A 52 -2.30 7.71 3.16
N ASP A 53 -2.23 6.39 3.18
CA ASP A 53 -1.49 5.53 2.25
C ASP A 53 -2.08 4.10 2.26
N CYS A 54 -1.47 3.18 1.50
CA CYS A 54 -1.89 1.79 1.43
C CYS A 54 -1.70 1.00 2.74
N SER A 55 -0.83 1.45 3.65
CA SER A 55 -0.63 0.78 4.94
C SER A 55 -1.81 1.01 5.89
N ASP A 56 -2.38 2.23 5.88
CA ASP A 56 -3.62 2.53 6.62
C ASP A 56 -4.80 1.69 6.05
N ILE A 57 -4.85 1.48 4.74
CA ILE A 57 -5.87 0.64 4.09
C ILE A 57 -5.70 -0.82 4.49
N TYR A 58 -4.47 -1.33 4.44
CA TYR A 58 -4.15 -2.69 4.86
C TYR A 58 -4.54 -2.92 6.33
N ALA A 59 -4.17 -2.01 7.23
CA ALA A 59 -4.52 -2.05 8.64
C ALA A 59 -6.04 -2.00 8.91
N SER A 60 -6.83 -1.45 7.97
CA SER A 60 -8.30 -1.46 8.05
C SER A 60 -8.94 -2.82 7.68
N GLY A 61 -8.13 -3.81 7.30
CA GLY A 61 -8.55 -5.16 6.94
C GLY A 61 -8.80 -5.38 5.45
N GLN A 62 -8.36 -4.46 4.60
CA GLN A 62 -8.42 -4.61 3.13
C GLN A 62 -7.10 -5.20 2.64
N HIS A 63 -7.12 -6.47 2.22
CA HIS A 63 -5.90 -7.21 1.83
C HIS A 63 -5.91 -7.63 0.36
N GLU A 64 -6.79 -7.07 -0.47
CA GLU A 64 -6.81 -7.33 -1.92
C GLU A 64 -5.98 -6.27 -2.65
N ASP A 65 -5.10 -6.71 -3.55
CA ASP A 65 -4.38 -5.80 -4.44
C ASP A 65 -5.37 -5.02 -5.31
N GLY A 66 -5.07 -3.75 -5.57
CA GLY A 66 -5.90 -2.98 -6.48
C GLY A 66 -5.79 -1.49 -6.31
N ILE A 67 -6.75 -0.78 -6.90
CA ILE A 67 -6.80 0.68 -6.86
C ILE A 67 -7.57 1.13 -5.63
N TYR A 68 -6.94 2.00 -4.85
CA TYR A 68 -7.55 2.63 -3.70
C TYR A 68 -7.38 4.15 -3.74
N SER A 69 -8.24 4.85 -3.01
CA SER A 69 -8.10 6.30 -2.80
C SER A 69 -7.40 6.55 -1.48
N ILE A 70 -6.35 7.36 -1.50
CA ILE A 70 -5.57 7.76 -0.33
C ILE A 70 -5.56 9.28 -0.20
N PHE A 71 -5.28 9.75 1.02
CA PHE A 71 -5.41 11.14 1.42
C PHE A 71 -4.23 11.54 2.31
N PRO A 72 -3.03 11.76 1.73
CA PRO A 72 -1.87 12.19 2.49
C PRO A 72 -2.11 13.49 3.24
N ILE A 73 -1.42 13.69 4.37
CA ILE A 73 -1.65 14.81 5.32
C ILE A 73 -1.60 16.17 4.61
N HIS A 74 -0.60 16.37 3.74
CA HIS A 74 -0.40 17.62 2.99
C HIS A 74 -1.01 17.61 1.58
N PHE A 75 -1.86 16.62 1.29
CA PHE A 75 -2.61 16.50 0.04
C PHE A 75 -4.07 16.09 0.32
N PRO A 76 -4.88 16.97 0.97
CA PRO A 76 -6.20 16.61 1.49
C PRO A 76 -7.24 16.31 0.40
N ALA A 77 -7.00 16.74 -0.84
CA ALA A 77 -7.82 16.35 -1.99
C ALA A 77 -7.75 14.83 -2.24
N GLY A 78 -6.63 14.21 -1.89
CA GLY A 78 -6.32 12.81 -2.17
C GLY A 78 -6.11 12.51 -3.65
N PHE A 79 -5.77 11.26 -3.90
CA PHE A 79 -5.61 10.71 -5.24
C PHE A 79 -5.68 9.18 -5.20
N GLN A 80 -5.79 8.55 -6.37
CA GLN A 80 -5.81 7.11 -6.50
C GLN A 80 -4.40 6.56 -6.68
N VAL A 81 -4.15 5.40 -6.07
CA VAL A 81 -2.89 4.64 -6.16
C VAL A 81 -3.20 3.16 -6.36
N TYR A 82 -2.22 2.42 -6.86
CA TYR A 82 -2.24 0.96 -6.77
C TYR A 82 -1.62 0.55 -5.44
N CYS A 83 -2.35 -0.24 -4.66
CA CYS A 83 -1.86 -0.86 -3.44
C CYS A 83 -1.50 -2.31 -3.71
N ASP A 84 -0.26 -2.68 -3.35
CA ASP A 84 0.17 -4.07 -3.25
C ASP A 84 0.02 -4.50 -1.78
N MET A 85 -0.93 -5.40 -1.57
CA MET A 85 -1.33 -5.97 -0.29
C MET A 85 -0.76 -7.37 -0.08
N SER A 86 0.05 -7.86 -1.02
CA SER A 86 0.56 -9.23 -1.05
C SER A 86 2.04 -9.33 -0.69
N THR A 87 2.87 -8.41 -1.21
CA THR A 87 4.33 -8.47 -1.06
C THR A 87 4.77 -8.19 0.38
N GLU A 88 5.57 -9.09 0.96
CA GLU A 88 6.22 -8.92 2.29
C GLU A 88 5.29 -8.36 3.39
N GLY A 89 4.06 -8.87 3.46
CA GLY A 89 3.08 -8.46 4.47
C GLY A 89 2.17 -7.30 4.07
N GLY A 90 2.29 -6.79 2.84
CA GLY A 90 1.33 -5.89 2.21
C GLY A 90 1.39 -4.43 2.66
N GLY A 91 0.48 -3.62 2.12
CA GLY A 91 0.36 -2.19 2.46
C GLY A 91 1.29 -1.27 1.65
N TRP A 92 1.83 -1.76 0.54
CA TRP A 92 2.75 -1.00 -0.31
C TRP A 92 2.00 -0.05 -1.25
N THR A 93 2.42 1.21 -1.28
CA THR A 93 1.91 2.20 -2.23
C THR A 93 2.80 2.23 -3.47
N VAL A 94 2.31 1.74 -4.60
CA VAL A 94 3.09 1.69 -5.84
C VAL A 94 3.14 3.08 -6.47
N PHE A 95 4.35 3.61 -6.70
CA PHE A 95 4.54 4.90 -7.37
C PHE A 95 5.19 4.81 -8.76
N GLN A 96 5.77 3.65 -9.11
CA GLN A 96 6.40 3.40 -10.40
C GLN A 96 6.21 1.92 -10.76
N ARG A 97 5.81 1.62 -12.00
CA ARG A 97 5.76 0.26 -12.54
C ARG A 97 6.23 0.22 -14.00
N ARG A 98 7.07 -0.77 -14.35
CA ARG A 98 7.47 -1.16 -15.72
C ARG A 98 7.10 -2.63 -15.93
N GLU A 99 6.55 -2.97 -17.09
CA GLU A 99 6.16 -4.38 -17.37
C GLU A 99 6.21 -4.73 -18.87
N ASP A 100 5.73 -3.87 -19.76
CA ASP A 100 5.56 -4.19 -21.17
C ASP A 100 6.10 -3.14 -22.15
N GLY A 101 6.59 -2.01 -21.64
CA GLY A 101 7.08 -0.90 -22.46
C GLY A 101 5.99 -0.13 -23.22
N SER A 102 4.71 -0.31 -22.87
CA SER A 102 3.58 0.39 -23.49
C SER A 102 3.55 1.90 -23.22
N VAL A 103 4.24 2.38 -22.18
CA VAL A 103 4.28 3.79 -21.79
C VAL A 103 5.68 4.38 -22.03
N ASN A 104 5.73 5.55 -22.66
CA ASN A 104 6.98 6.29 -22.83
C ASN A 104 7.38 7.02 -21.54
N PHE A 105 8.52 6.64 -20.97
CA PHE A 105 9.16 7.26 -19.80
C PHE A 105 10.19 8.35 -20.15
N TYR A 106 10.53 8.55 -21.43
CA TYR A 106 11.36 9.68 -21.85
C TYR A 106 10.50 10.94 -21.97
N ARG A 107 10.35 11.65 -20.84
CA ARG A 107 9.39 12.77 -20.65
C ARG A 107 10.04 14.01 -20.05
N GLU A 108 9.34 15.13 -20.18
CA GLU A 108 9.71 16.45 -19.67
C GLU A 108 9.42 16.59 -18.18
N TRP A 109 9.97 17.63 -17.55
CA TRP A 109 9.84 17.90 -16.12
C TRP A 109 8.39 17.85 -15.64
N ALA A 110 7.49 18.57 -16.33
CA ALA A 110 6.08 18.65 -15.96
C ALA A 110 5.40 17.27 -15.89
N ALA A 111 5.78 16.33 -16.75
CA ALA A 111 5.21 14.98 -16.71
C ALA A 111 5.72 14.19 -15.50
N TYR A 112 7.00 14.29 -15.15
CA TYR A 112 7.54 13.64 -13.95
C TYR A 112 7.02 14.29 -12.67
N GLN A 113 6.72 15.58 -12.69
CA GLN A 113 6.13 16.31 -11.59
C GLN A 113 4.66 15.87 -11.35
N GLU A 114 3.85 15.83 -12.42
CA GLU A 114 2.40 15.53 -12.35
C GLU A 114 2.04 14.05 -12.48
N GLY A 115 2.94 13.18 -12.92
CA GLY A 115 2.66 11.77 -13.17
C GLY A 115 2.14 11.47 -14.58
N PHE A 116 2.30 10.22 -15.01
CA PHE A 116 1.86 9.72 -16.31
C PHE A 116 1.66 8.21 -16.31
N GLY A 117 0.99 7.70 -17.35
CA GLY A 117 0.67 6.27 -17.48
C GLY A 117 -0.67 5.92 -16.81
N LYS A 118 -0.87 4.63 -16.51
CA LYS A 118 -2.08 4.13 -15.85
C LYS A 118 -1.69 3.31 -14.63
N ILE A 119 -2.30 3.61 -13.48
CA ILE A 119 -2.00 2.92 -12.20
C ILE A 119 -2.26 1.40 -12.23
N THR A 120 -3.04 0.89 -13.19
CA THR A 120 -3.24 -0.56 -13.41
C THR A 120 -2.11 -1.24 -14.18
N GLY A 121 -1.15 -0.50 -14.74
CA GLY A 121 -0.03 -1.03 -15.53
C GLY A 121 1.17 -0.10 -15.44
N GLU A 122 1.88 0.15 -16.56
CA GLU A 122 3.02 1.06 -16.56
C GLU A 122 2.64 2.50 -16.19
N HIS A 123 3.30 3.06 -15.18
CA HIS A 123 3.07 4.42 -14.74
C HIS A 123 4.20 5.01 -13.89
N TRP A 124 4.13 6.33 -13.74
CA TRP A 124 4.84 7.13 -12.76
C TRP A 124 3.81 8.00 -12.01
N LEU A 125 3.76 7.89 -10.69
CA LEU A 125 2.73 8.54 -9.87
C LEU A 125 2.86 10.07 -9.84
N GLY A 126 4.06 10.60 -10.03
CA GLY A 126 4.35 12.03 -10.00
C GLY A 126 5.11 12.46 -8.74
N LEU A 127 6.13 13.29 -8.89
CA LEU A 127 6.99 13.75 -7.79
C LEU A 127 6.19 14.49 -6.72
N LYS A 128 5.18 15.30 -7.09
CA LYS A 128 4.31 15.99 -6.12
C LYS A 128 3.62 15.02 -5.16
N ARG A 129 3.15 13.88 -5.69
CA ARG A 129 2.45 12.85 -4.91
C ARG A 129 3.42 12.03 -4.07
N ILE A 130 4.58 11.67 -4.62
CA ILE A 130 5.64 10.95 -3.89
C ILE A 130 6.18 11.80 -2.74
N HIS A 131 6.43 13.09 -2.99
CA HIS A 131 6.80 14.06 -1.96
C HIS A 131 5.72 14.11 -0.87
N ALA A 132 4.46 14.37 -1.23
CA ALA A 132 3.37 14.45 -0.26
C ALA A 132 3.19 13.18 0.60
N LEU A 133 3.45 12.00 0.03
CA LEU A 133 3.52 10.74 0.77
C LEU A 133 4.70 10.72 1.72
N THR A 134 5.92 10.89 1.19
CA THR A 134 7.15 10.64 1.96
C THR A 134 7.45 11.66 3.04
N ILE A 135 6.86 12.86 3.01
CA ILE A 135 7.04 13.86 4.08
C ILE A 135 6.13 13.64 5.29
N GLN A 136 5.09 12.80 5.16
CA GLN A 136 4.07 12.66 6.22
C GLN A 136 4.45 11.68 7.33
N ALA A 137 5.42 10.80 7.06
CA ALA A 137 5.94 9.78 7.96
C ALA A 137 7.29 9.27 7.44
N ASN A 138 7.95 8.37 8.18
CA ASN A 138 9.12 7.66 7.67
C ASN A 138 8.66 6.48 6.83
N TYR A 139 9.12 6.42 5.57
CA TYR A 139 8.82 5.33 4.65
C TYR A 139 10.09 4.55 4.31
N GLU A 140 9.90 3.27 4.02
CA GLU A 140 10.87 2.43 3.34
C GLU A 140 10.54 2.34 1.85
N LEU A 141 11.55 2.04 1.03
CA LEU A 141 11.41 1.80 -0.40
C LEU A 141 11.74 0.34 -0.70
N ARG A 142 10.87 -0.31 -1.47
CA ARG A 142 11.15 -1.61 -2.10
C ARG A 142 11.14 -1.46 -3.61
N ILE A 143 12.09 -2.10 -4.27
CA ILE A 143 12.24 -2.18 -5.71
C ILE A 143 12.29 -3.67 -6.08
N ASP A 144 11.27 -4.15 -6.79
CA ASP A 144 11.23 -5.48 -7.37
C ASP A 144 11.66 -5.41 -8.84
N LEU A 145 12.55 -6.33 -9.24
CA LEU A 145 13.14 -6.41 -10.57
C LEU A 145 12.96 -7.82 -11.11
N GLU A 146 12.64 -7.92 -12.40
CA GLU A 146 12.54 -9.18 -13.13
C GLU A 146 13.31 -9.03 -14.45
N ASP A 147 14.13 -10.02 -14.80
CA ASP A 147 14.80 -10.08 -16.11
C ASP A 147 13.96 -10.83 -17.16
N PHE A 148 14.41 -10.83 -18.41
CA PHE A 148 13.71 -11.51 -19.51
C PHE A 148 13.77 -13.05 -19.43
N GLU A 149 14.52 -13.61 -18.48
CA GLU A 149 14.59 -15.04 -18.19
C GLU A 149 13.74 -15.43 -16.95
N ASN A 150 12.88 -14.50 -16.48
CA ASN A 150 12.00 -14.61 -15.32
C ASN A 150 12.75 -14.75 -13.98
N SER A 151 14.00 -14.32 -13.90
CA SER A 151 14.74 -14.24 -12.65
C SER A 151 14.36 -12.97 -11.92
N THR A 152 13.90 -13.11 -10.67
CA THR A 152 13.48 -11.99 -9.84
C THR A 152 14.51 -11.64 -8.76
N SER A 153 14.72 -10.35 -8.52
CA SER A 153 15.53 -9.84 -7.42
C SER A 153 14.91 -8.59 -6.83
N PHE A 154 15.30 -8.22 -5.61
CA PHE A 154 14.78 -7.02 -4.97
C PHE A 154 15.85 -6.20 -4.26
N ALA A 155 15.61 -4.90 -4.13
CA ALA A 155 16.35 -3.98 -3.27
C ALA A 155 15.39 -3.27 -2.33
N GLN A 156 15.72 -3.22 -1.05
CA GLN A 156 14.94 -2.55 -0.02
C GLN A 156 15.81 -1.53 0.73
N TYR A 157 15.24 -0.38 1.03
CA TYR A 157 15.89 0.74 1.70
C TYR A 157 15.05 1.15 2.90
N GLY A 158 15.59 1.02 4.11
CA GLY A 158 14.86 1.30 5.36
C GLY A 158 14.48 2.76 5.55
N SER A 159 15.09 3.68 4.80
CA SER A 159 14.73 5.09 4.76
C SER A 159 14.63 5.57 3.32
N PHE A 160 13.49 6.15 2.97
CA PHE A 160 13.22 6.74 1.67
C PHE A 160 12.37 8.00 1.80
N GLY A 161 12.76 9.03 1.08
CA GLY A 161 11.94 10.21 0.89
C GLY A 161 12.39 11.10 -0.25
N VAL A 162 11.49 11.97 -0.68
CA VAL A 162 11.72 12.89 -1.80
C VAL A 162 11.38 14.29 -1.31
N GLY A 163 12.38 15.19 -1.29
CA GLY A 163 12.21 16.59 -0.84
C GLY A 163 11.87 16.75 0.65
N LEU A 164 12.32 15.83 1.52
CA LEU A 164 11.93 15.76 2.94
C LEU A 164 12.04 17.08 3.74
N PHE A 165 13.03 17.92 3.41
CA PHE A 165 13.31 19.17 4.13
C PHE A 165 13.19 20.41 3.24
N SER A 166 12.61 20.25 2.05
CA SER A 166 12.45 21.34 1.10
C SER A 166 11.30 22.26 1.53
N VAL A 167 11.56 23.56 1.53
CA VAL A 167 10.49 24.57 1.70
C VAL A 167 9.65 24.65 0.44
N ASP A 168 10.31 24.60 -0.72
CA ASP A 168 9.71 24.47 -2.04
C ASP A 168 10.38 23.30 -2.76
N ALA A 169 9.73 22.14 -2.78
CA ALA A 169 10.26 20.92 -3.39
C ALA A 169 10.37 21.01 -4.92
N ASP A 170 9.55 21.87 -5.55
CA ASP A 170 9.60 22.11 -7.00
C ASP A 170 10.88 22.89 -7.35
N GLU A 171 11.22 23.94 -6.60
CA GLU A 171 12.45 24.72 -6.80
C GLU A 171 13.71 23.95 -6.35
N ASP A 172 13.63 23.19 -5.26
CA ASP A 172 14.74 22.39 -4.77
C ASP A 172 15.04 21.19 -5.68
N GLY A 173 14.11 20.82 -6.55
CA GLY A 173 14.27 19.75 -7.54
C GLY A 173 14.09 18.35 -6.94
N TYR A 174 13.22 18.21 -5.93
CA TYR A 174 12.87 16.93 -5.33
C TYR A 174 14.08 16.04 -4.96
N PRO A 175 14.98 16.51 -4.08
CA PRO A 175 16.17 15.74 -3.73
C PRO A 175 15.83 14.38 -3.08
N LEU A 176 16.48 13.33 -3.54
CA LEU A 176 16.33 11.97 -3.00
C LEU A 176 17.01 11.87 -1.63
N SER A 177 16.30 11.34 -0.64
CA SER A 177 16.86 10.88 0.64
C SER A 177 16.70 9.38 0.71
N ILE A 178 17.81 8.64 0.81
CA ILE A 178 17.77 7.17 0.84
C ILE A 178 18.92 6.58 1.67
N ALA A 179 18.63 5.56 2.47
CA ALA A 179 19.59 4.87 3.31
C ALA A 179 19.20 3.42 3.62
N GLU A 180 20.06 2.69 4.33
CA GLU A 180 19.76 1.39 4.92
C GLU A 180 19.39 0.30 3.88
N TYR A 181 20.27 0.11 2.90
CA TYR A 181 20.10 -0.92 1.87
C TYR A 181 20.10 -2.35 2.44
N SER A 182 19.23 -3.19 1.90
CA SER A 182 19.21 -4.65 2.00
C SER A 182 18.60 -5.25 0.73
N GLY A 183 18.81 -6.54 0.46
CA GLY A 183 18.19 -7.23 -0.68
C GLY A 183 19.17 -8.03 -1.53
N THR A 184 18.65 -8.61 -2.61
CA THR A 184 19.36 -9.55 -3.49
C THR A 184 19.80 -8.95 -4.83
N ALA A 185 19.27 -7.79 -5.23
CA ALA A 185 19.59 -7.14 -6.51
C ALA A 185 20.95 -6.42 -6.53
N GLY A 186 21.57 -6.21 -5.37
CA GLY A 186 22.72 -5.32 -5.20
C GLY A 186 22.30 -3.85 -5.08
N ASP A 187 23.12 -3.05 -4.41
CA ASP A 187 22.84 -1.62 -4.24
C ASP A 187 23.31 -0.81 -5.45
N SER A 188 22.36 -0.16 -6.13
CA SER A 188 22.63 0.77 -7.22
C SER A 188 22.07 2.17 -6.97
N LEU A 189 21.44 2.43 -5.81
CA LEU A 189 20.71 3.67 -5.55
C LEU A 189 21.33 4.55 -4.46
N LEU A 190 22.11 4.01 -3.49
CA LEU A 190 22.69 4.86 -2.42
C LEU A 190 23.60 5.97 -2.96
N LYS A 191 24.30 5.74 -4.08
CA LYS A 191 25.12 6.78 -4.74
C LYS A 191 24.31 7.98 -5.27
N HIS A 192 22.99 7.82 -5.41
CA HIS A 192 22.06 8.88 -5.81
C HIS A 192 21.46 9.61 -4.60
N ASN A 193 21.80 9.22 -3.37
CA ASN A 193 21.37 9.93 -2.18
C ASN A 193 21.82 11.40 -2.22
N GLY A 194 20.90 12.31 -1.91
CA GLY A 194 21.09 13.76 -1.98
C GLY A 194 20.99 14.37 -3.39
N MET A 195 20.89 13.55 -4.44
CA MET A 195 20.78 14.07 -5.81
C MET A 195 19.37 14.62 -6.08
N LYS A 196 19.32 15.71 -6.85
CA LYS A 196 18.08 16.25 -7.39
C LYS A 196 17.54 15.36 -8.52
N PHE A 197 16.24 15.40 -8.73
CA PHE A 197 15.64 14.81 -9.92
C PHE A 197 16.06 15.60 -11.17
N THR A 198 16.25 14.94 -12.30
CA THR A 198 16.67 15.58 -13.56
C THR A 198 15.93 14.96 -14.73
N THR A 199 15.50 15.80 -15.66
CA THR A 199 14.87 15.40 -16.92
C THR A 199 15.74 15.81 -18.11
N LYS A 200 15.29 15.54 -19.34
CA LYS A 200 16.01 15.92 -20.56
C LYS A 200 16.14 17.44 -20.77
N GLU A 201 15.33 18.21 -20.05
CA GLU A 201 15.28 19.68 -20.08
C GLU A 201 16.01 20.27 -18.88
#